data_AF-A0A1V3Q3N0-F1
#
_entry.id   AF-A0A1V3Q3N0-F1
#
_cell.length_a   1.000
_cell.length_b   1.000
_cell.length_c   1.000
_cell.angle_alpha   90.00
_cell.angle_beta   90.00
_cell.angle_gamma   90.00
#
_symmetry.space_group_name_H-M   'P 1'
#
loop_
_entity.id
_entity.type
_entity.pdbx_description
1 polymer ?
#
loop_
_entity_poly.entity_id
_entity_poly.type
_entity_poly.pdbx_seq_one_letter_code
_entity_poly.pdbx_strand_id
1 'polypeptide(L)'
;MLLLTAQVAGAQSIYKCTRAGQVEYTDHPCPAGKGELIHQASDSEIIDQYLDLGQDALAKRYADSRHLGALYQQRLDAYQQRMDARAQQQADEALAAKQRSEDARQQALLDAAANHRRLRAENDALRQQNDQYRDQLAQPVYGEAPAYWGAAPPYWDHDHDHDHGPPPKPVFHPCTQLAGGRVQC
;
A
#
# COMPACT_ATOMS: atom_id res chain seq x y z
N MET A 1 1.39 -0.55 -4.21
CA MET A 1 1.63 0.56 -5.15
C MET A 1 2.51 0.04 -6.28
N LEU A 2 1.89 -0.30 -7.41
CA LEU A 2 2.63 -0.66 -8.62
C LEU A 2 3.14 0.64 -9.22
N LEU A 3 4.46 0.86 -9.10
CA LEU A 3 5.18 1.90 -9.83
C LEU A 3 4.98 1.61 -11.32
N LEU A 4 4.10 2.37 -11.97
CA LEU A 4 4.15 2.53 -13.41
C LEU A 4 5.50 3.19 -13.72
N THR A 5 6.50 2.36 -14.01
CA THR A 5 7.63 2.78 -14.81
C THR A 5 7.06 3.17 -16.17
N ALA A 6 6.67 4.43 -16.32
CA ALA A 6 6.53 5.02 -17.64
C ALA A 6 7.88 4.78 -18.31
N GLN A 7 7.92 3.84 -19.25
CA GLN A 7 9.10 3.66 -20.06
C GLN A 7 9.31 5.00 -20.74
N VAL A 8 10.36 5.69 -20.34
CA VAL A 8 10.90 6.80 -21.11
C VAL A 8 11.30 6.14 -22.42
N ALA A 9 10.40 6.18 -23.41
CA ALA A 9 10.70 5.81 -24.77
C ALA A 9 11.76 6.81 -25.23
N GLY A 10 13.03 6.48 -24.98
CA GLY A 10 14.14 7.21 -25.55
C GLY A 10 14.00 7.16 -27.07
N ALA A 11 14.55 8.16 -27.75
CA ALA A 11 14.60 8.25 -29.19
C ALA A 11 15.54 7.18 -29.77
N GLN A 12 15.09 5.93 -29.70
CA GLN A 12 15.84 4.76 -30.10
C GLN A 12 15.12 4.13 -31.27
N SER A 13 15.77 4.08 -32.42
CA SER A 13 15.22 3.33 -33.55
C SER A 13 15.22 1.85 -33.20
N ILE A 14 14.05 1.22 -33.16
CA ILE A 14 13.92 -0.20 -32.82
C ILE A 14 13.95 -1.01 -34.11
N TYR A 15 14.96 -1.86 -34.24
CA TYR A 15 15.11 -2.84 -35.29
C TYR A 15 14.71 -4.22 -34.77
N LYS A 16 14.09 -5.02 -35.62
CA LYS A 16 13.81 -6.43 -35.39
C LYS A 16 14.73 -7.26 -36.28
N CYS A 17 15.68 -7.90 -35.63
CA CYS A 17 16.69 -8.73 -36.26
C CYS A 17 16.30 -10.21 -36.12
N THR A 18 16.42 -10.97 -37.20
CA THR A 18 16.26 -12.43 -37.16
C THR A 18 17.63 -13.09 -37.18
N ARG A 19 18.07 -13.69 -36.07
CA ARG A 19 19.36 -14.37 -35.96
C ARG A 19 19.13 -15.83 -35.61
N ALA A 20 19.57 -16.73 -36.48
CA ALA A 20 19.48 -18.18 -36.29
C ALA A 20 18.06 -18.70 -35.93
N GLY A 21 17.01 -18.10 -36.50
CA GLY A 21 15.61 -18.47 -36.24
C GLY A 21 14.99 -17.83 -34.99
N GLN A 22 15.74 -17.04 -34.23
CA GLN A 22 15.24 -16.25 -33.10
C GLN A 22 15.09 -14.78 -33.50
N VAL A 23 14.05 -14.14 -32.95
CA VAL A 23 13.79 -12.70 -33.14
C VAL A 23 14.40 -11.94 -31.97
N GLU A 24 15.25 -10.97 -32.29
CA GLU A 24 15.87 -10.05 -31.34
C GLU A 24 15.46 -8.61 -31.70
N TYR A 25 15.19 -7.78 -30.70
CA TYR A 25 14.89 -6.36 -30.89
C TYR A 25 16.10 -5.54 -30.44
N THR A 26 16.64 -4.72 -31.32
CA THR A 26 17.88 -3.96 -31.10
C THR A 26 17.65 -2.48 -31.39
N ASP A 27 18.45 -1.62 -30.77
CA ASP A 27 18.47 -0.17 -30.98
C ASP A 27 19.42 0.26 -32.13
N HIS A 28 20.12 -0.70 -32.73
CA HIS A 28 21.07 -0.51 -33.82
C HIS A 28 20.70 -1.37 -35.03
N PRO A 29 21.09 -0.95 -36.26
CA PRO A 29 20.82 -1.70 -37.48
C PRO A 29 21.35 -3.14 -37.38
N CYS A 30 20.58 -4.09 -37.88
CA CYS A 30 20.95 -5.51 -37.81
C CYS A 30 22.27 -5.76 -38.57
N PRO A 31 23.21 -6.55 -38.00
CA PRO A 31 24.56 -6.72 -38.54
C PRO A 31 24.62 -7.35 -39.94
N ALA A 32 23.54 -8.04 -40.38
CA ALA A 32 23.43 -8.61 -41.72
C ALA A 32 22.55 -7.78 -42.68
N GLY A 33 22.06 -6.60 -42.26
CA GLY A 33 21.12 -5.77 -43.02
C GLY A 33 19.71 -6.37 -43.19
N LYS A 34 19.48 -7.62 -42.77
CA LYS A 34 18.20 -8.33 -42.84
C LYS A 34 17.31 -8.05 -41.62
N GLY A 35 17.10 -6.78 -41.34
CA GLY A 35 16.30 -6.30 -40.21
C GLY A 35 15.04 -5.58 -40.67
N GLU A 36 13.97 -5.71 -39.90
CA GLU A 36 12.76 -4.89 -40.05
C GLU A 36 12.87 -3.70 -39.10
N LEU A 37 12.83 -2.46 -39.61
CA LEU A 37 12.76 -1.25 -38.77
C LEU A 37 11.33 -1.13 -38.24
N ILE A 38 11.16 -1.31 -36.94
CA ILE A 38 9.86 -1.24 -36.26
C ILE A 38 9.53 0.18 -35.84
N HIS A 39 10.53 0.90 -35.35
CA HIS A 39 10.37 2.29 -34.95
C HIS A 39 11.59 3.06 -35.41
N GLN A 40 11.38 4.19 -36.06
CA GLN A 40 12.42 5.15 -36.36
C GLN A 40 12.23 6.35 -35.44
N ALA A 41 13.25 6.66 -34.65
CA ALA A 41 13.22 7.87 -33.85
C ALA A 41 13.19 9.09 -34.76
N SER A 42 12.20 9.96 -34.56
CA SER A 42 12.10 11.25 -35.23
C SER A 42 13.17 12.22 -34.71
N ASP A 43 13.51 13.22 -35.52
CA ASP A 43 14.46 14.26 -35.10
C ASP A 43 14.02 14.98 -33.83
N SER A 44 12.69 15.17 -33.66
CA SER A 44 12.10 15.75 -32.46
C SER A 44 12.41 14.90 -31.23
N GLU A 45 12.19 13.58 -31.32
CA GLU A 45 12.46 12.66 -30.21
C GLU A 45 13.94 12.64 -29.87
N ILE A 46 14.83 12.62 -30.87
CA ILE A 46 16.28 12.61 -30.62
C ILE A 46 16.73 13.90 -29.92
N ILE A 47 16.23 15.05 -30.38
CA ILE A 47 16.49 16.34 -29.73
C ILE A 47 15.95 16.33 -28.30
N ASP A 48 14.71 15.89 -28.09
CA ASP A 48 14.10 15.81 -26.76
C ASP A 48 14.88 14.92 -25.82
N GLN A 49 15.33 13.75 -26.26
CA GLN A 49 16.10 12.83 -25.43
C GLN A 49 17.39 13.50 -24.95
N TYR A 50 18.11 14.20 -25.82
CA TYR A 50 19.32 14.92 -25.40
C TYR A 50 19.01 16.04 -24.41
N LEU A 51 17.92 16.80 -24.60
CA LEU A 51 17.48 17.84 -23.66
C LEU A 51 17.09 17.24 -22.30
N ASP A 52 16.31 16.16 -22.29
CA ASP A 52 15.89 15.46 -21.08
C ASP A 52 17.08 14.87 -20.29
N LEU A 53 18.18 14.52 -20.97
CA LEU A 53 19.44 14.08 -20.36
C LEU A 53 20.38 15.22 -19.95
N GLY A 54 20.00 16.49 -20.17
CA GLY A 54 20.84 17.66 -19.89
C GLY A 54 22.04 17.79 -20.84
N GLN A 55 21.96 17.20 -22.03
CA GLN A 55 23.00 17.19 -23.05
C GLN A 55 22.73 18.24 -24.14
N ASP A 56 22.47 19.48 -23.75
CA ASP A 56 22.04 20.56 -24.66
C ASP A 56 23.01 20.79 -25.83
N ALA A 57 24.31 20.65 -25.56
CA ALA A 57 25.35 20.79 -26.59
C ALA A 57 25.28 19.68 -27.65
N LEU A 58 24.90 18.45 -27.26
CA LEU A 58 24.72 17.33 -28.20
C LEU A 58 23.41 17.49 -28.98
N ALA A 59 22.33 17.91 -28.32
CA ALA A 59 21.07 18.27 -28.98
C ALA A 59 21.29 19.33 -30.07
N LYS A 60 22.03 20.40 -29.73
CA LYS A 60 22.34 21.48 -30.66
C LYS A 60 23.22 20.99 -31.83
N ARG A 61 24.29 20.24 -31.57
CA ARG A 61 25.14 19.66 -32.62
C ARG A 61 24.37 18.73 -33.56
N TYR A 62 23.48 17.91 -33.00
CA TYR A 62 22.59 17.05 -33.79
C TYR A 62 21.73 17.89 -34.74
N ALA A 63 21.05 18.91 -34.21
CA ALA A 63 20.21 19.78 -35.00
C ALA A 63 21.00 20.57 -36.06
N ASP A 64 22.14 21.16 -35.69
CA ASP A 64 23.01 21.91 -36.59
C ASP A 64 23.48 21.04 -37.77
N SER A 65 23.88 19.78 -37.50
CA SER A 65 24.33 18.83 -38.53
C SER A 65 23.27 18.45 -39.57
N ARG A 66 21.99 18.61 -39.22
CA ARG A 66 20.83 18.29 -40.05
C ARG A 66 20.05 19.55 -40.49
N HIS A 67 20.57 20.74 -40.20
CA HIS A 67 19.93 22.03 -40.48
C HIS A 67 18.54 22.18 -39.82
N LEU A 68 18.36 21.62 -38.63
CA LEU A 68 17.10 21.59 -37.87
C LEU A 68 17.02 22.70 -36.81
N GLY A 69 17.64 23.86 -37.06
CA GLY A 69 17.75 24.93 -36.06
C GLY A 69 16.40 25.43 -35.52
N ALA A 70 15.40 25.56 -36.39
CA ALA A 70 14.04 25.94 -35.98
C ALA A 70 13.37 24.87 -35.10
N LEU A 71 13.53 23.59 -35.47
CA LEU A 71 13.01 22.48 -34.68
C LEU A 71 13.67 22.42 -33.31
N TYR A 72 14.98 22.58 -33.24
CA TYR A 72 15.73 22.62 -31.98
C TYR A 72 15.20 23.72 -31.05
N GLN A 73 15.03 24.94 -31.55
CA GLN A 73 14.52 26.04 -30.73
C GLN A 73 13.11 25.73 -30.22
N GLN A 74 12.22 25.23 -31.08
CA GLN A 74 10.88 24.83 -30.68
C GLN A 74 10.90 23.74 -29.58
N ARG A 75 11.79 22.75 -29.69
CA ARG A 75 11.92 21.69 -28.68
C ARG A 75 12.50 22.23 -27.37
N LEU A 76 13.47 23.13 -27.43
CA LEU A 76 14.07 23.77 -26.26
C LEU A 76 13.03 24.59 -25.48
N ASP A 77 12.24 25.41 -26.17
CA ASP A 77 11.19 26.20 -25.54
C ASP A 77 10.13 25.30 -24.89
N ALA A 78 9.73 24.22 -25.58
CA ALA A 78 8.79 23.25 -25.03
C ALA A 78 9.37 22.51 -23.81
N TYR A 79 10.66 22.16 -23.83
CA TYR A 79 11.35 21.56 -22.69
C TYR A 79 11.36 22.50 -21.49
N GLN A 80 11.70 23.78 -21.68
CA GLN A 80 11.70 24.80 -20.64
C GLN A 80 10.30 24.92 -19.98
N GLN A 81 9.25 25.01 -20.80
CA GLN A 81 7.87 25.07 -20.31
C GLN A 81 7.46 23.83 -19.52
N ARG A 82 7.88 22.62 -19.94
CA ARG A 82 7.62 21.39 -19.18
C ARG A 82 8.32 21.43 -17.83
N MET A 83 9.55 21.92 -17.78
CA MET A 83 10.32 22.03 -16.53
C MET A 83 9.67 23.01 -15.56
N ASP A 84 9.25 24.18 -16.03
CA ASP A 84 8.57 25.18 -15.22
C ASP A 84 7.22 24.67 -14.70
N ALA A 85 6.41 24.04 -15.57
CA ALA A 85 5.14 23.44 -15.19
C ALA A 85 5.31 22.33 -14.14
N ARG A 86 6.34 21.48 -14.29
CA ARG A 86 6.63 20.42 -13.32
C ARG A 86 7.08 20.99 -11.98
N ALA A 87 7.89 22.05 -11.98
CA ALA A 87 8.32 22.72 -10.76
C ALA A 87 7.11 23.32 -10.02
N GLN A 88 6.20 23.97 -10.74
CA GLN A 88 4.97 24.51 -10.16
C GLN A 88 4.07 23.40 -9.60
N GLN A 89 3.85 22.33 -10.38
CA GLN A 89 3.05 21.19 -9.93
C GLN A 89 3.63 20.56 -8.65
N GLN A 90 4.95 20.40 -8.56
CA GLN A 90 5.59 19.87 -7.35
C GLN A 90 5.39 20.78 -6.13
N ALA A 91 5.45 22.09 -6.31
CA ALA A 91 5.18 23.05 -5.25
C ALA A 91 3.72 22.97 -4.76
N ASP A 92 2.77 22.92 -5.70
CA ASP A 92 1.34 22.81 -5.39
C ASP A 92 1.00 21.48 -4.71
N GLU A 93 1.57 20.37 -5.20
CA GLU A 93 1.41 19.04 -4.60
C GLU A 93 1.98 18.99 -3.18
N ALA A 94 3.13 19.62 -2.93
CA ALA A 94 3.73 19.69 -1.60
C ALA A 94 2.83 20.48 -0.63
N LEU A 95 2.26 21.61 -1.07
CA LEU A 95 1.32 22.39 -0.28
C LEU A 95 0.05 21.59 0.02
N ALA A 96 -0.55 20.96 -0.99
CA ALA A 96 -1.75 20.15 -0.84
C ALA A 96 -1.49 18.93 0.07
N ALA A 97 -0.31 18.30 -0.01
CA ALA A 97 0.07 17.20 0.87
C ALA A 97 0.20 17.67 2.33
N LYS A 98 0.76 18.85 2.56
CA LYS A 98 0.84 19.46 3.89
C LYS A 98 -0.54 19.70 4.48
N GLN A 99 -1.45 20.32 3.72
CA GLN A 99 -2.84 20.54 4.15
C GLN A 99 -3.54 19.23 4.49
N ARG A 100 -3.48 18.23 3.61
CA ARG A 100 -4.06 16.90 3.89
C ARG A 100 -3.50 16.27 5.17
N SER A 101 -2.21 16.46 5.45
CA SER A 101 -1.59 15.96 6.68
C SER A 101 -2.10 16.70 7.92
N GLU A 102 -2.27 18.01 7.85
CA GLU A 102 -2.81 18.82 8.94
C GLU A 102 -4.28 18.47 9.21
N ASP A 103 -5.10 18.34 8.18
CA ASP A 103 -6.51 17.92 8.30
C ASP A 103 -6.62 16.51 8.91
N ALA A 104 -5.80 15.56 8.45
CA ALA A 104 -5.77 14.21 9.01
C ALA A 104 -5.34 14.20 10.49
N ARG A 105 -4.41 15.07 10.89
CA ARG A 105 -4.02 15.21 12.30
C ARG A 105 -5.17 15.77 13.14
N GLN A 106 -5.87 16.78 12.66
CA GLN A 106 -7.02 17.34 13.35
C GLN A 106 -8.13 16.30 13.52
N GLN A 107 -8.44 15.56 12.45
CA GLN A 107 -9.41 14.48 12.50
C GLN A 107 -9.01 13.38 13.50
N ALA A 108 -7.74 12.97 13.49
CA ALA A 108 -7.24 11.97 14.43
C ALA A 108 -7.37 12.41 15.90
N LEU A 109 -7.19 13.70 16.20
CA LEU A 109 -7.41 14.24 17.54
C LEU A 109 -8.88 14.18 17.95
N LEU A 110 -9.79 14.52 17.05
CA LEU A 110 -11.24 14.42 17.29
C LEU A 110 -11.66 12.97 17.52
N ASP A 111 -11.18 12.05 16.68
CA ASP A 111 -11.47 10.62 16.78
C ASP A 111 -10.90 10.03 18.08
N ALA A 112 -9.68 10.42 18.46
CA ALA A 112 -9.08 10.01 19.74
C ALA A 112 -9.92 10.49 20.92
N ALA A 113 -10.38 11.74 20.91
CA ALA A 113 -11.24 12.29 21.98
C ALA A 113 -12.62 11.60 22.03
N ALA A 114 -13.20 11.27 20.88
CA ALA A 114 -14.46 10.51 20.80
C ALA A 114 -14.28 9.08 21.33
N ASN A 115 -13.23 8.38 20.90
CA ASN A 115 -12.88 7.04 21.36
C ASN A 115 -12.61 7.01 22.86
N HIS A 116 -11.86 7.98 23.38
CA HIS A 116 -11.63 8.07 24.81
C HIS A 116 -12.94 8.20 25.61
N ARG A 117 -13.88 9.03 25.14
CA ARG A 117 -15.19 9.19 25.81
C ARG A 117 -15.99 7.89 25.77
N ARG A 118 -16.02 7.21 24.63
CA ARG A 118 -16.68 5.91 24.47
C ARG A 118 -16.10 4.87 25.43
N LEU A 119 -14.78 4.72 25.46
CA LEU A 119 -14.11 3.75 26.34
C LEU A 119 -14.32 4.03 27.82
N ARG A 120 -14.38 5.30 28.24
CA ARG A 120 -14.75 5.66 29.62
C ARG A 120 -16.16 5.18 29.95
N ALA A 121 -17.15 5.49 29.09
CA ALA A 121 -18.53 5.08 29.30
C ALA A 121 -18.69 3.54 29.33
N GLU A 122 -18.00 2.82 28.43
CA GLU A 122 -17.96 1.36 28.43
C GLU A 122 -17.33 0.82 29.73
N ASN A 123 -16.24 1.41 30.22
CA ASN A 123 -15.60 1.00 31.47
C ASN A 123 -16.50 1.25 32.70
N ASP A 124 -17.18 2.39 32.75
CA ASP A 124 -18.09 2.73 33.83
C ASP A 124 -19.28 1.76 33.87
N ALA A 125 -19.84 1.41 32.70
CA ALA A 125 -20.90 0.40 32.60
C ALA A 125 -20.45 -0.98 33.07
N LEU A 126 -19.23 -1.41 32.72
CA LEU A 126 -18.67 -2.68 33.18
C LEU A 126 -18.40 -2.69 34.69
N ARG A 127 -17.98 -1.56 35.28
CA ARG A 127 -17.83 -1.43 36.74
C ARG A 127 -19.17 -1.59 37.45
N GLN A 128 -20.21 -0.91 36.96
CA GLN A 128 -21.55 -1.04 37.51
C GLN A 128 -22.07 -2.49 37.45
N GLN A 129 -21.84 -3.19 36.33
CA GLN A 129 -22.20 -4.62 36.24
C GLN A 129 -21.43 -5.47 37.25
N ASN A 130 -20.12 -5.26 37.38
CA ASN A 130 -19.31 -5.98 38.36
C ASN A 130 -19.77 -5.73 39.80
N ASP A 131 -20.11 -4.49 40.14
CA ASP A 131 -20.62 -4.15 41.47
C ASP A 131 -21.95 -4.87 41.74
N GLN A 132 -22.87 -4.89 40.76
CA GLN A 132 -24.12 -5.67 40.86
C GLN A 132 -23.87 -7.17 41.06
N TYR A 133 -22.92 -7.76 40.33
CA TYR A 133 -22.56 -9.17 40.53
C TYR A 133 -21.98 -9.43 41.93
N ARG A 134 -21.16 -8.51 42.44
CA ARG A 134 -20.60 -8.62 43.80
C ARG A 134 -21.70 -8.53 44.86
N ASP A 135 -22.66 -7.63 44.68
CA ASP A 135 -23.81 -7.50 45.58
C ASP A 135 -24.68 -8.76 45.58
N GLN A 136 -24.90 -9.39 44.42
CA GLN A 136 -25.62 -10.66 44.30
C GLN A 136 -24.89 -11.80 45.04
N LEU A 137 -23.57 -11.87 44.93
CA LEU A 137 -22.77 -12.87 45.64
C LEU A 137 -22.68 -12.61 47.14
N ALA A 138 -22.76 -11.35 47.57
CA ALA A 138 -22.72 -10.95 48.97
C ALA A 138 -24.07 -11.14 49.69
N GLN A 139 -25.17 -11.33 48.95
CA GLN A 139 -26.46 -11.65 49.56
C GLN A 139 -26.41 -13.04 50.20
N PRO A 140 -26.70 -13.17 51.51
CA PRO A 140 -26.82 -14.47 52.14
C PRO A 140 -27.98 -15.23 51.50
N VAL A 141 -27.70 -16.40 50.92
CA VAL A 141 -28.73 -17.31 50.43
C VAL A 141 -29.48 -17.85 51.64
N TYR A 142 -30.58 -17.18 52.03
CA TYR A 142 -31.55 -17.73 52.97
C TYR A 142 -32.51 -18.63 52.21
N GLY A 143 -32.05 -19.85 51.97
CA GLY A 143 -32.79 -20.93 51.35
C GLY A 143 -31.96 -22.19 51.46
N GLU A 144 -32.56 -23.24 52.01
CA GLU A 144 -32.01 -24.59 52.03
C GLU A 144 -31.46 -24.91 50.64
N ALA A 145 -30.13 -25.07 50.54
CA ALA A 145 -29.49 -25.41 49.27
C ALA A 145 -30.22 -26.62 48.68
N PRO A 146 -30.62 -26.63 47.39
CA PRO A 146 -31.13 -27.84 46.78
C PRO A 146 -30.12 -28.94 47.06
N ALA A 147 -30.57 -30.04 47.66
CA ALA A 147 -29.77 -31.17 48.14
C ALA A 147 -29.07 -31.96 47.01
N TYR A 148 -28.69 -31.30 45.93
CA TYR A 148 -27.97 -31.86 44.80
C TYR A 148 -26.44 -31.70 44.94
N TRP A 149 -25.95 -30.80 45.80
CA TRP A 149 -24.51 -30.64 46.07
C TRP A 149 -24.11 -31.04 47.51
N GLY A 150 -24.88 -31.91 48.14
CA GLY A 150 -24.75 -32.24 49.57
C GLY A 150 -24.85 -33.73 49.88
N ALA A 151 -24.17 -34.59 49.12
CA ALA A 151 -23.85 -35.94 49.58
C ALA A 151 -22.33 -36.04 49.69
N ALA A 152 -21.79 -35.67 50.85
CA ALA A 152 -20.40 -35.99 51.20
C ALA A 152 -20.33 -37.51 51.47
N PRO A 153 -19.54 -38.30 50.72
CA PRO A 153 -19.27 -39.68 51.09
C PRO A 153 -18.32 -39.74 52.29
N PRO A 154 -18.46 -40.76 53.16
CA PRO A 154 -17.70 -40.85 54.40
C PRO A 154 -16.26 -41.32 54.10
N TYR A 155 -15.29 -40.63 54.69
CA TYR A 155 -13.93 -41.10 55.00
C TYR A 155 -13.18 -41.88 53.90
N TRP A 156 -12.32 -41.19 53.14
CA TRP A 156 -11.15 -41.80 52.50
C TRP A 156 -9.95 -40.86 52.57
N ASP A 157 -8.82 -41.44 52.96
CA ASP A 157 -7.50 -40.84 53.14
C ASP A 157 -7.05 -39.97 51.96
N HIS A 158 -6.28 -38.93 52.29
CA HIS A 158 -5.52 -38.15 51.35
C HIS A 158 -4.47 -39.02 50.66
N ASP A 159 -4.75 -39.43 49.43
CA ASP A 159 -3.75 -39.69 48.39
C ASP A 159 -4.44 -39.54 47.02
N HIS A 160 -4.48 -38.31 46.51
CA HIS A 160 -4.86 -38.04 45.12
C HIS A 160 -3.79 -37.19 44.46
N ASP A 161 -2.90 -37.88 43.76
CA ASP A 161 -2.20 -37.33 42.60
C ASP A 161 -3.25 -36.72 41.66
N HIS A 162 -3.40 -35.40 41.72
CA HIS A 162 -4.17 -34.66 40.74
C HIS A 162 -3.32 -34.50 39.49
N ASP A 163 -3.42 -35.50 38.61
CA ASP A 163 -3.09 -35.36 37.20
C ASP A 163 -4.13 -34.39 36.58
N HIS A 164 -3.93 -33.09 36.82
CA HIS A 164 -4.59 -32.04 36.07
C HIS A 164 -3.97 -32.00 34.67
N GLY A 165 -4.46 -32.88 33.81
CA GLY A 165 -4.25 -32.74 32.37
C GLY A 165 -4.61 -31.30 31.96
N PRO A 166 -3.74 -30.62 31.18
CA PRO A 166 -3.96 -29.23 30.84
C PRO A 166 -5.30 -29.03 30.13
N PRO A 167 -5.97 -27.88 30.30
CA PRO A 167 -7.24 -27.60 29.66
C PRO A 167 -7.14 -27.77 28.14
N PRO A 168 -8.18 -28.28 27.46
CA PRO A 168 -8.15 -28.49 26.02
C PRO A 168 -7.84 -27.17 25.31
N LYS A 169 -6.90 -27.23 24.36
CA LYS A 169 -6.48 -26.05 23.61
C LYS A 169 -7.65 -25.50 22.80
N PRO A 170 -7.82 -24.17 22.71
CA PRO A 170 -8.89 -23.57 21.92
C PRO A 170 -8.71 -23.95 20.45
N VAL A 171 -9.76 -24.49 19.85
CA VAL A 171 -9.81 -24.81 18.42
C VAL A 171 -10.26 -23.56 17.67
N PHE A 172 -9.39 -23.03 16.83
CA PHE A 172 -9.70 -21.91 15.96
C PHE A 172 -10.49 -22.40 14.75
N HIS A 173 -11.72 -21.94 14.58
CA HIS A 173 -12.51 -22.17 13.36
C HIS A 173 -12.30 -20.96 12.43
N PRO A 174 -11.52 -21.09 11.34
CA PRO A 174 -11.26 -19.98 10.45
C PRO A 174 -12.53 -19.63 9.67
N CYS A 175 -13.02 -18.41 9.85
CA CYS A 175 -14.11 -17.92 9.04
C CYS A 175 -13.60 -17.55 7.64
N THR A 176 -14.37 -17.87 6.61
CA THR A 176 -14.01 -17.56 5.21
C THR A 176 -14.79 -16.35 4.73
N GLN A 177 -14.10 -15.40 4.08
CA GLN A 177 -14.72 -14.25 3.44
C GLN A 177 -15.33 -14.65 2.09
N LEU A 178 -16.61 -14.37 1.92
CA LEU A 178 -17.35 -14.53 0.68
C LEU A 178 -17.42 -13.19 -0.07
N ALA A 179 -17.61 -13.27 -1.39
CA ALA A 179 -17.78 -12.09 -2.23
C ALA A 179 -18.93 -11.20 -1.72
N GLY A 180 -18.72 -9.89 -1.72
CA GLY A 180 -19.67 -8.92 -1.17
C GLY A 180 -19.52 -8.65 0.33
N GLY A 181 -18.41 -9.05 0.95
CA GLY A 181 -18.07 -8.67 2.33
C GLY A 181 -18.78 -9.48 3.41
N ARG A 182 -19.44 -10.59 3.05
CA ARG A 182 -20.06 -11.52 4.01
C ARG A 182 -19.01 -12.49 4.54
N VAL A 183 -19.12 -12.86 5.81
CA VAL A 183 -18.21 -13.80 6.47
C VAL A 183 -19.01 -15.01 6.95
N GLN A 184 -18.51 -16.21 6.69
CA GLN A 184 -19.09 -17.45 7.19
C GLN A 184 -18.16 -18.06 8.23
N CYS A 185 -18.68 -18.17 9.45
CA CYS A 185 -18.21 -18.96 10.57
C CYS A 185 -19.32 -20.00 10.86
#